data_AF-A0A1G8UXF0-F1
#
_entry.id   AF-A0A1G8UXF0-F1
#
_cell.length_a   1.000
_cell.length_b   1.000
_cell.length_c   1.000
_cell.angle_alpha   90.00
_cell.angle_beta   90.00
_cell.angle_gamma   90.00
#
_symmetry.space_group_name_H-M   'P 1'
#
loop_
_entity.id
_entity.type
_entity.pdbx_description
1 polymer ?
#
loop_
_entity_poly.entity_id
_entity_poly.type
_entity_poly.pdbx_seq_one_letter_code
_entity_poly.pdbx_strand_id
1 'polypeptide(L)'
;MTKHRPSPSKAGRRQQQLEKLLEAIAIGDSADHLDHFDRYATTRNLEEIEHYYARQVAVSSQPDRKLVRRYRDTIIKLLSLSDKIGPEFFAGEIEKAGWSRRNPHADEMTLHMLMEEHSDKRDNVVTVLTERRLDIDHWLKTSGDTYRKRVVTKLAVEPFLQLLIERGAISSSKKLPRLQVTQMVEALFDWLGVEQAFRLTPVAIATIARRLASANPR
;
A
#
# COMPACT_ATOMS: atom_id res chain seq x y z
N MET A 1 -20.35 36.68 27.43
CA MET A 1 -20.14 36.54 25.97
C MET A 1 -18.99 35.57 25.73
N THR A 2 -19.29 34.29 25.50
CA THR A 2 -18.31 33.28 25.11
C THR A 2 -17.95 33.52 23.64
N LYS A 3 -16.75 34.04 23.39
CA LYS A 3 -16.22 34.21 22.03
C LYS A 3 -16.06 32.82 21.40
N HIS A 4 -16.94 32.48 20.46
CA HIS A 4 -16.76 31.34 19.57
C HIS A 4 -15.47 31.56 18.78
N ARG A 5 -14.40 30.85 19.17
CA ARG A 5 -13.15 30.84 18.41
C ARG A 5 -13.46 30.11 17.09
N PRO A 6 -13.24 30.73 15.92
CA PRO A 6 -13.50 30.07 14.65
C PRO A 6 -12.60 28.83 14.54
N SER A 7 -13.23 27.68 14.28
CA SER A 7 -12.50 26.44 14.02
C SER A 7 -11.51 26.66 12.87
N PRO A 8 -10.24 26.25 12.99
CA PRO A 8 -9.26 26.45 11.93
C PRO A 8 -9.74 25.80 10.63
N SER A 9 -9.50 26.49 9.51
CA SER A 9 -9.61 25.91 8.17
C SER A 9 -8.73 24.66 8.07
N LYS A 10 -9.03 23.74 7.14
CA LYS A 10 -8.25 22.50 6.95
C LYS A 10 -6.74 22.78 6.77
N ALA A 11 -6.41 23.86 6.06
CA ALA A 11 -5.04 24.34 5.90
C ALA A 11 -4.42 24.85 7.21
N GLY A 12 -5.15 25.64 8.00
CA GLY A 12 -4.69 26.11 9.31
C GLY A 12 -4.48 24.97 10.32
N ARG A 13 -5.32 23.93 10.25
CA ARG A 13 -5.17 22.72 11.08
C ARG A 13 -3.92 21.92 10.73
N ARG A 14 -3.63 21.76 9.43
CA ARG A 14 -2.42 21.07 8.95
C ARG A 14 -1.14 21.80 9.39
N GLN A 15 -1.09 23.13 9.25
CA GLN A 15 0.07 23.90 9.70
C GLN A 15 0.29 23.74 11.22
N GLN A 16 -0.77 23.81 12.03
CA GLN A 16 -0.67 23.58 13.47
C GLN A 16 -0.15 22.17 13.83
N GLN A 17 -0.48 21.15 13.03
CA GLN A 17 0.04 19.80 13.24
C GLN A 17 1.52 19.68 12.84
N LEU A 18 1.94 20.40 11.78
CA LEU A 18 3.34 20.48 11.41
C LEU A 18 4.17 21.17 12.51
N GLU A 19 3.68 22.29 13.06
CA GLU A 19 4.35 22.98 14.17
C GLU A 19 4.51 22.06 15.38
N LYS A 20 3.45 21.33 15.76
CA LYS A 20 3.51 20.34 16.85
C LYS A 20 4.50 19.21 16.58
N LEU A 21 4.63 18.78 15.33
CA LEU A 21 5.62 17.77 14.93
C LEU A 21 7.04 18.32 15.08
N LEU A 22 7.29 19.55 14.60
CA LEU A 22 8.58 20.23 14.75
C LEU A 22 8.95 20.44 16.24
N GLU A 23 8.00 20.89 17.05
CA GLU A 23 8.17 21.00 18.50
C GLU A 23 8.50 19.62 19.15
N ALA A 24 7.81 18.56 18.73
CA ALA A 24 8.01 17.21 19.28
C ALA A 24 9.41 16.66 18.99
N ILE A 25 10.03 17.06 17.88
CA ILE A 25 11.41 16.69 17.51
C ILE A 25 12.45 17.72 18.00
N ALA A 26 12.03 18.63 18.89
CA ALA A 26 12.85 19.70 19.48
C ALA A 26 13.39 20.72 18.45
N ILE A 27 12.66 20.95 17.37
CA ILE A 27 12.95 21.98 16.36
C ILE A 27 11.97 23.13 16.57
N GLY A 28 12.46 24.16 17.26
CA GLY A 28 11.68 25.31 17.68
C GLY A 28 11.70 26.46 16.68
N ASP A 29 11.13 27.57 17.11
CA ASP A 29 11.26 28.88 16.46
C ASP A 29 12.23 29.72 17.33
N SER A 30 13.40 29.16 17.64
CA SER A 30 14.38 29.85 18.48
C SER A 30 15.18 30.86 17.63
N ALA A 31 15.46 32.03 18.21
CA ALA A 31 15.98 33.20 17.51
C ALA A 31 17.46 33.10 17.08
N ASP A 32 18.09 31.93 17.23
CA ASP A 32 19.47 31.71 16.82
C ASP A 32 19.51 31.28 15.34
N HIS A 33 20.29 32.01 14.52
CA HIS A 33 20.38 31.81 13.07
C HIS A 33 20.74 30.38 12.61
N LEU A 34 21.31 29.55 13.51
CA LEU A 34 21.59 28.12 13.28
C LEU A 34 20.32 27.26 13.24
N ASP A 35 19.28 27.62 14.00
CA ASP A 35 18.02 26.87 14.12
C ASP A 35 17.16 27.01 12.85
N HIS A 36 17.28 28.12 12.11
CA HIS A 36 16.52 28.36 10.88
C HIS A 36 16.90 27.43 9.71
N PHE A 37 18.19 27.14 9.53
CA PHE A 37 18.63 26.22 8.49
C PHE A 37 18.23 24.77 8.81
N ASP A 38 18.39 24.37 10.07
CA ASP A 38 17.98 23.05 10.53
C ASP A 38 16.47 22.86 10.40
N ARG A 39 15.68 23.86 10.80
CA ARG A 39 14.22 23.89 10.62
C ARG A 39 13.81 23.79 9.15
N TYR A 40 14.44 24.58 8.26
CA TYR A 40 14.16 24.52 6.83
C TYR A 40 14.46 23.13 6.24
N ALA A 41 15.65 22.58 6.52
CA ALA A 41 16.04 21.25 6.05
C ALA A 41 15.10 20.16 6.58
N THR A 42 14.63 20.29 7.84
CA THR A 42 13.68 19.32 8.42
C THR A 42 12.35 19.37 7.71
N THR A 43 11.83 20.57 7.55
CA THR A 43 10.52 20.80 6.94
C THR A 43 10.51 20.22 5.54
N ARG A 44 11.57 20.46 4.77
CA ARG A 44 11.74 19.87 3.44
C ARG A 44 11.76 18.33 3.46
N ASN A 45 12.49 17.72 4.38
CA ASN A 45 12.53 16.24 4.49
C ASN A 45 11.17 15.67 4.93
N LEU A 46 10.44 16.37 5.81
CA LEU A 46 9.10 15.98 6.22
C LEU A 46 8.10 16.08 5.07
N GLU A 47 8.14 17.16 4.29
CA GLU A 47 7.32 17.34 3.09
C GLU A 47 7.60 16.28 2.03
N GLU A 48 8.86 15.83 1.90
CA GLU A 48 9.22 14.73 1.02
C GLU A 48 8.61 13.39 1.48
N ILE A 49 8.67 13.10 2.79
CA ILE A 49 7.99 11.94 3.39
C ILE A 49 6.49 11.98 3.12
N GLU A 50 5.85 13.13 3.35
CA GLU A 50 4.42 13.32 3.07
C GLU A 50 4.11 13.15 1.58
N HIS A 51 4.92 13.70 0.67
CA HIS A 51 4.71 13.57 -0.76
C HIS A 51 4.69 12.10 -1.20
N TYR A 52 5.69 11.31 -0.77
CA TYR A 52 5.75 9.88 -1.10
C TYR A 52 4.60 9.09 -0.46
N TYR A 53 4.27 9.38 0.79
CA TYR A 53 3.14 8.77 1.49
C TYR A 53 1.81 9.08 0.80
N ALA A 54 1.53 10.36 0.56
CA ALA A 54 0.29 10.85 -0.05
C ALA A 54 0.11 10.30 -1.46
N ARG A 55 1.19 10.22 -2.26
CA ARG A 55 1.13 9.61 -3.61
C ARG A 55 0.65 8.17 -3.55
N GLN A 56 1.14 7.37 -2.60
CA GLN A 56 0.75 5.96 -2.49
C GLN A 56 -0.65 5.77 -1.88
N VAL A 57 -1.07 6.67 -0.99
CA VAL A 57 -2.44 6.67 -0.46
C VAL A 57 -3.44 7.14 -1.52
N ALA A 58 -3.11 8.12 -2.35
CA ALA A 58 -3.97 8.66 -3.40
C ALA A 58 -4.26 7.65 -4.53
N VAL A 59 -3.33 6.73 -4.80
CA VAL A 59 -3.53 5.63 -5.78
C VAL A 59 -4.56 4.59 -5.30
N SER A 60 -5.05 4.70 -4.06
CA SER A 60 -5.80 3.64 -3.38
C SER A 60 -7.33 3.85 -3.32
N SER A 61 -8.01 4.02 -4.45
CA SER A 61 -9.38 3.48 -4.53
C SER A 61 -9.27 1.97 -4.68
N GLN A 62 -8.97 1.28 -3.58
CA GLN A 62 -8.86 -0.17 -3.61
C GLN A 62 -10.20 -0.76 -4.09
N PRO A 63 -10.17 -1.76 -5.00
CA PRO A 63 -11.39 -2.42 -5.43
C PRO A 63 -12.12 -3.04 -4.23
N ASP A 64 -13.46 -3.06 -4.29
CA ASP A 64 -14.27 -3.62 -3.22
C ASP A 64 -13.87 -5.09 -2.96
N ARG A 65 -13.39 -5.36 -1.73
CA ARG A 65 -12.93 -6.69 -1.33
C ARG A 65 -14.02 -7.74 -1.45
N LYS A 66 -15.30 -7.38 -1.28
CA LYS A 66 -16.42 -8.32 -1.49
C LYS A 66 -16.53 -8.70 -2.97
N LEU A 67 -16.37 -7.75 -3.88
CA LEU A 67 -16.38 -8.02 -5.32
C LEU A 67 -15.16 -8.85 -5.73
N VAL A 68 -13.97 -8.55 -5.20
CA VAL A 68 -12.76 -9.35 -5.47
C VAL A 68 -12.90 -10.78 -4.96
N ARG A 69 -13.47 -11.00 -3.76
CA ARG A 69 -13.78 -12.35 -3.24
C ARG A 69 -14.78 -13.08 -4.13
N ARG A 70 -15.86 -12.41 -4.56
CA ARG A 70 -16.82 -13.01 -5.50
C ARG A 70 -16.15 -13.41 -6.82
N TYR A 71 -15.25 -12.57 -7.33
CA TYR A 71 -14.50 -12.89 -8.56
C TYR A 71 -13.62 -14.13 -8.39
N ARG A 72 -12.90 -14.23 -7.27
CA ARG A 72 -12.14 -15.44 -6.90
C ARG A 72 -13.03 -16.68 -6.84
N ASP A 73 -14.18 -16.59 -6.17
CA ASP A 73 -15.10 -17.72 -6.02
C ASP A 73 -15.67 -18.17 -7.37
N THR A 74 -15.92 -17.24 -8.28
CA THR A 74 -16.31 -17.54 -9.67
C THR A 74 -15.20 -18.30 -10.41
N ILE A 75 -13.95 -17.89 -10.26
CA ILE A 75 -12.80 -18.60 -10.84
C ILE A 75 -12.72 -20.04 -10.29
N ILE A 76 -12.86 -20.23 -8.97
CA ILE A 76 -12.87 -21.56 -8.35
C ILE A 76 -13.99 -22.44 -8.92
N LYS A 77 -15.19 -21.88 -9.09
CA LYS A 77 -16.32 -22.59 -9.68
C LYS A 77 -16.05 -23.00 -11.12
N LEU A 78 -15.50 -22.09 -11.94
CA LEU A 78 -15.14 -22.37 -13.34
C LEU A 78 -14.10 -23.48 -13.44
N LEU A 79 -13.04 -23.43 -12.62
CA LEU A 79 -12.02 -24.49 -12.57
C LEU A 79 -12.64 -25.84 -12.16
N SER A 80 -13.47 -25.87 -11.12
CA SER A 80 -14.15 -27.11 -10.70
C SER A 80 -15.11 -27.65 -11.77
N LEU A 81 -15.76 -26.79 -12.55
CA LEU A 81 -16.58 -27.20 -13.67
C LEU A 81 -15.73 -27.75 -14.82
N SER A 82 -14.60 -27.13 -15.12
CA SER A 82 -13.63 -27.63 -16.11
C SER A 82 -13.18 -29.05 -15.77
N ASP A 83 -12.86 -29.33 -14.50
CA ASP A 83 -12.45 -30.68 -14.06
C ASP A 83 -13.57 -31.71 -14.22
N LYS A 84 -14.83 -31.31 -14.03
CA LYS A 84 -15.99 -32.22 -14.13
C LYS A 84 -16.43 -32.50 -15.56
N ILE A 85 -16.34 -31.50 -16.43
CA ILE A 85 -16.81 -31.59 -17.82
C ILE A 85 -15.69 -32.13 -18.73
N GLY A 86 -14.44 -31.84 -18.40
CA GLY A 86 -13.26 -32.22 -19.17
C GLY A 86 -12.58 -30.99 -19.78
N PRO A 87 -11.23 -30.91 -19.72
CA PRO A 87 -10.49 -29.75 -20.20
C PRO A 87 -10.65 -29.52 -21.71
N GLU A 88 -10.84 -30.59 -22.50
CA GLU A 88 -11.07 -30.49 -23.95
C GLU A 88 -12.41 -29.85 -24.29
N PHE A 89 -13.46 -30.11 -23.52
CA PHE A 89 -14.74 -29.45 -23.74
C PHE A 89 -14.65 -27.95 -23.47
N PHE A 90 -13.90 -27.58 -22.44
CA PHE A 90 -13.79 -26.21 -21.97
C PHE A 90 -12.95 -25.31 -22.89
N ALA A 91 -11.91 -25.88 -23.51
CA ALA A 91 -10.98 -25.16 -24.37
C ALA A 91 -11.21 -25.41 -25.87
N GLY A 92 -11.64 -26.61 -26.26
CA GLY A 92 -11.75 -27.04 -27.67
C GLY A 92 -13.17 -27.06 -28.20
N GLU A 93 -14.07 -27.81 -27.55
CA GLU A 93 -15.42 -28.05 -28.10
C GLU A 93 -16.29 -26.77 -28.17
N ILE A 94 -16.22 -25.90 -27.16
CA ILE A 94 -16.94 -24.62 -27.18
C ILE A 94 -16.42 -23.71 -28.29
N GLU A 95 -15.10 -23.71 -28.52
CA GLU A 95 -14.49 -22.93 -29.58
C GLU A 95 -14.89 -23.46 -30.97
N LYS A 96 -14.85 -24.78 -31.14
CA LYS A 96 -15.33 -25.46 -32.34
C LYS A 96 -16.79 -25.16 -32.62
N ALA A 97 -17.65 -25.16 -31.60
CA ALA A 97 -19.04 -24.74 -31.73
C ALA A 97 -19.16 -23.27 -32.15
N GLY A 98 -18.28 -22.40 -31.65
CA GLY A 98 -18.18 -21.00 -32.08
C GLY A 98 -17.82 -20.85 -33.56
N TRP A 99 -16.86 -21.63 -34.05
CA TRP A 99 -16.46 -21.67 -35.46
C TRP A 99 -17.54 -22.28 -36.35
N SER A 100 -18.15 -23.39 -35.93
CA SER A 100 -19.29 -24.02 -36.61
C SER A 100 -20.46 -23.06 -36.76
N ARG A 101 -20.78 -22.28 -35.70
CA ARG A 101 -21.82 -21.25 -35.77
C ARG A 101 -21.50 -20.15 -36.78
N ARG A 102 -20.23 -19.78 -36.96
CA ARG A 102 -19.79 -18.77 -37.94
C ARG A 102 -19.66 -19.34 -39.35
N ASN A 103 -19.45 -20.65 -39.48
CA ASN A 103 -19.23 -21.37 -40.73
C ASN A 103 -20.14 -22.62 -40.79
N PRO A 104 -21.46 -22.45 -40.98
CA PRO A 104 -22.44 -23.54 -40.83
C PRO A 104 -22.33 -24.66 -41.88
N HIS A 105 -21.55 -24.45 -42.95
CA HIS A 105 -21.31 -25.43 -44.00
C HIS A 105 -19.88 -25.99 -44.00
N ALA A 106 -19.04 -25.55 -43.06
CA ALA A 106 -17.69 -26.08 -42.92
C ALA A 106 -17.75 -27.52 -42.42
N ASP A 107 -16.96 -28.39 -43.04
CA ASP A 107 -16.76 -29.75 -42.54
C ASP A 107 -15.82 -29.75 -41.33
N GLU A 108 -15.72 -30.90 -40.68
CA GLU A 108 -14.97 -31.07 -39.44
C GLU A 108 -13.49 -30.68 -39.59
N MET A 109 -12.89 -31.04 -40.74
CA MET A 109 -11.49 -30.72 -41.04
C MET A 109 -11.28 -29.22 -41.20
N THR A 110 -12.19 -28.53 -41.91
CA THR A 110 -12.16 -27.08 -42.08
C THR A 110 -12.29 -26.37 -40.74
N LEU A 111 -13.17 -26.85 -39.84
CA LEU A 111 -13.29 -26.30 -38.50
C LEU A 111 -12.02 -26.48 -37.67
N HIS A 112 -11.38 -27.65 -37.73
CA HIS A 112 -10.10 -27.89 -37.07
C HIS A 112 -8.99 -26.98 -37.60
N MET A 113 -8.87 -26.79 -38.91
CA MET A 113 -7.88 -25.88 -39.50
C MET A 113 -8.12 -24.43 -39.07
N LEU A 114 -9.38 -23.96 -39.08
CA LEU A 114 -9.73 -22.62 -38.61
C LEU A 114 -9.41 -22.43 -37.11
N MET A 115 -9.62 -23.47 -36.31
CA MET A 115 -9.23 -23.46 -34.90
C MET A 115 -7.71 -23.38 -34.73
N GLU A 116 -6.92 -24.11 -35.51
CA GLU A 116 -5.46 -24.07 -35.43
C GLU A 116 -4.89 -22.73 -35.91
N GLU A 117 -5.39 -22.22 -37.05
CA GLU A 117 -4.94 -20.98 -37.70
C GLU A 117 -5.29 -19.72 -36.90
N HIS A 118 -6.43 -19.75 -36.19
CA HIS A 118 -6.91 -18.62 -35.37
C HIS A 118 -6.91 -18.90 -33.87
N SER A 119 -6.36 -20.03 -33.43
CA SER A 119 -5.98 -20.16 -32.04
C SER A 119 -4.83 -19.18 -31.83
N ASP A 120 -5.17 -18.01 -31.28
CA ASP A 120 -4.21 -17.35 -30.41
C ASP A 120 -3.64 -18.45 -29.52
N LYS A 121 -2.32 -18.46 -29.27
CA LYS A 121 -1.69 -19.33 -28.27
C LYS A 121 -2.37 -19.02 -26.92
N ARG A 122 -3.53 -19.60 -26.71
CA ARG A 122 -4.38 -19.38 -25.55
C ARG A 122 -3.72 -20.24 -24.50
N ASP A 123 -2.86 -19.58 -23.74
CA ASP A 123 -2.40 -20.06 -22.45
C ASP A 123 -3.54 -20.84 -21.82
N ASN A 124 -3.31 -22.13 -21.60
CA ASN A 124 -4.27 -23.10 -21.13
C ASN A 124 -5.21 -22.41 -20.14
N VAL A 125 -6.50 -22.24 -20.50
CA VAL A 125 -7.44 -21.37 -19.76
C VAL A 125 -7.45 -21.73 -18.27
N VAL A 126 -7.25 -23.03 -17.97
CA VAL A 126 -7.06 -23.55 -16.62
C VAL A 126 -5.84 -22.96 -15.92
N THR A 127 -4.69 -22.88 -16.60
CA THR A 127 -3.47 -22.23 -16.10
C THR A 127 -3.70 -20.76 -15.82
N VAL A 128 -4.26 -20.00 -16.77
CA VAL A 128 -4.51 -18.55 -16.58
C VAL A 128 -5.46 -18.30 -15.42
N LEU A 129 -6.55 -19.06 -15.34
CA LEU A 129 -7.51 -18.95 -14.23
C LEU A 129 -6.87 -19.36 -12.90
N THR A 130 -5.99 -20.35 -12.89
CA THR A 130 -5.25 -20.79 -11.69
C THR A 130 -4.29 -19.72 -11.20
N GLU A 131 -3.47 -19.15 -12.09
CA GLU A 131 -2.55 -18.05 -11.77
C GLU A 131 -3.32 -16.83 -11.28
N ARG A 132 -4.38 -16.45 -12.00
CA ARG A 132 -5.24 -15.33 -11.59
C ARG A 132 -5.85 -15.55 -10.20
N ARG A 133 -6.27 -16.77 -9.87
CA ARG A 133 -6.75 -17.11 -8.52
C ARG A 133 -5.66 -16.89 -7.47
N LEU A 134 -4.43 -17.36 -7.74
CA LEU A 134 -3.29 -17.21 -6.82
C LEU A 134 -2.94 -15.74 -6.59
N ASP A 135 -2.96 -14.92 -7.65
CA ASP A 135 -2.75 -13.48 -7.57
C ASP A 135 -3.83 -12.79 -6.74
N ILE A 136 -5.10 -13.17 -6.93
CA ILE A 136 -6.20 -12.63 -6.11
C ILE A 136 -6.05 -13.06 -4.65
N ASP A 137 -5.63 -14.29 -4.38
CA ASP A 137 -5.36 -14.76 -3.03
C ASP A 137 -4.22 -13.99 -2.38
N HIS A 138 -3.13 -13.78 -3.11
CA HIS A 138 -2.02 -12.96 -2.68
C HIS A 138 -2.46 -11.51 -2.44
N TRP A 139 -3.25 -10.95 -3.34
CA TRP A 139 -3.79 -9.61 -3.20
C TRP A 139 -4.70 -9.54 -1.98
N LEU A 140 -5.67 -10.42 -1.79
CA LEU A 140 -6.57 -10.41 -0.63
C LEU A 140 -5.82 -10.55 0.72
N LYS A 141 -4.72 -11.32 0.73
CA LYS A 141 -3.83 -11.47 1.87
C LYS A 141 -3.01 -10.21 2.15
N THR A 142 -2.56 -9.53 1.09
CA THR A 142 -1.72 -8.33 1.21
C THR A 142 -2.56 -7.08 1.37
N SER A 143 -3.46 -6.79 0.43
CA SER A 143 -4.43 -5.70 0.46
C SER A 143 -5.41 -5.81 1.64
N GLY A 144 -5.16 -4.96 2.62
CA GLY A 144 -5.91 -4.85 3.86
C GLY A 144 -5.15 -3.96 4.83
N ASP A 145 -5.56 -3.98 6.10
CA ASP A 145 -4.91 -3.19 7.16
C ASP A 145 -3.41 -3.46 7.22
N THR A 146 -2.97 -4.68 6.92
CA THR A 146 -1.55 -5.07 6.87
C THR A 146 -0.78 -4.34 5.78
N TYR A 147 -1.34 -4.18 4.58
CA TYR A 147 -0.69 -3.40 3.52
C TYR A 147 -0.68 -1.91 3.85
N ARG A 148 -1.78 -1.35 4.35
CA ARG A 148 -1.79 0.06 4.79
C ARG A 148 -0.81 0.29 5.93
N LYS A 149 -0.73 -0.61 6.92
CA LYS A 149 0.30 -0.58 7.97
C LYS A 149 1.71 -0.72 7.40
N ARG A 150 1.93 -1.55 6.39
CA ARG A 150 3.22 -1.67 5.69
C ARG A 150 3.58 -0.38 4.97
N VAL A 151 2.65 0.25 4.26
CA VAL A 151 2.82 1.56 3.59
C VAL A 151 3.19 2.63 4.62
N VAL A 152 2.42 2.74 5.71
CA VAL A 152 2.73 3.65 6.84
C VAL A 152 4.12 3.36 7.41
N THR A 153 4.45 2.08 7.62
CA THR A 153 5.76 1.68 8.16
C THR A 153 6.89 2.09 7.23
N LYS A 154 6.80 1.75 5.94
CA LYS A 154 7.89 1.88 4.98
C LYS A 154 8.06 3.30 4.43
N LEU A 155 6.98 4.05 4.29
CA LEU A 155 7.02 5.35 3.63
C LEU A 155 6.92 6.53 4.60
N ALA A 156 6.39 6.32 5.80
CA ALA A 156 6.32 7.37 6.83
C ALA A 156 7.27 7.09 8.00
N VAL A 157 7.08 5.97 8.70
CA VAL A 157 7.75 5.73 9.98
C VAL A 157 9.24 5.44 9.81
N GLU A 158 9.64 4.55 8.90
CA GLU A 158 11.06 4.23 8.68
C GLU A 158 11.88 5.45 8.22
N PRO A 159 11.47 6.22 7.18
CA PRO A 159 12.18 7.43 6.78
C PRO A 159 12.25 8.48 7.89
N PHE A 160 11.16 8.67 8.64
CA PHE A 160 11.14 9.62 9.74
C PHE A 160 12.10 9.21 10.87
N LEU A 161 12.11 7.94 11.28
CA LEU A 161 13.04 7.46 12.30
C LEU A 161 14.50 7.56 11.83
N GLN A 162 14.76 7.35 10.54
CA GLN A 162 16.08 7.53 9.95
C GLN A 162 16.52 9.01 9.97
N LEU A 163 15.63 9.94 9.64
CA LEU A 163 15.86 11.38 9.78
C LEU A 163 16.23 11.76 11.22
N LEU A 164 15.53 11.20 12.21
CA LEU A 164 15.83 11.44 13.63
C LEU A 164 17.20 10.88 14.05
N ILE A 165 17.62 9.74 13.49
CA ILE A 165 18.94 9.15 13.72
C ILE A 165 20.03 10.02 13.09
N GLU A 166 19.84 10.45 11.84
CA GLU A 166 20.81 11.28 11.11
C GLU A 166 21.06 12.62 11.79
N ARG A 167 20.05 13.13 12.51
CA ARG A 167 20.11 14.36 13.30
C ARG A 167 20.61 14.17 14.73
N GLY A 168 20.87 12.93 15.14
CA GLY A 168 21.32 12.62 16.51
C GLY A 168 20.24 12.75 17.59
N ALA A 169 18.99 13.01 17.21
CA ALA A 169 17.84 12.98 18.13
C ALA A 169 17.61 11.55 18.67
N ILE A 170 18.00 10.55 17.88
CA ILE A 170 18.05 9.14 18.27
C ILE A 170 19.48 8.63 18.08
N SER A 171 20.07 8.03 19.12
CA SER A 171 21.41 7.44 19.03
C SER A 171 21.37 5.94 19.40
N SER A 172 22.24 5.15 18.76
CA SER A 172 22.47 3.74 19.06
C SER A 172 23.09 3.52 20.44
N SER A 173 23.80 4.52 20.97
CA SER A 173 24.58 4.42 22.22
C SER A 173 23.80 4.78 23.49
N LYS A 174 22.63 5.42 23.38
CA LYS A 174 21.78 5.79 24.52
C LYS A 174 20.47 5.01 24.49
N LYS A 175 20.02 4.54 25.66
CA LYS A 175 18.66 3.98 25.80
C LYS A 175 17.65 5.05 25.43
N LEU A 176 17.06 4.92 24.24
CA LEU A 176 15.93 5.73 23.78
C LEU A 176 14.83 5.76 24.84
N PRO A 177 14.39 6.94 25.31
CA PRO A 177 13.15 7.04 26.05
C PRO A 177 12.02 6.61 25.11
N ARG A 178 11.58 5.34 25.23
CA ARG A 178 10.56 4.74 24.34
C ARG A 178 9.33 5.63 24.20
N LEU A 179 9.00 6.37 25.25
CA LEU A 179 7.90 7.32 25.30
C LEU A 179 8.10 8.51 24.33
N GLN A 180 9.30 9.11 24.28
CA GLN A 180 9.57 10.28 23.43
C GLN A 180 9.52 9.92 21.94
N VAL A 181 10.13 8.80 21.55
CA VAL A 181 10.08 8.35 20.14
C VAL A 181 8.65 8.03 19.71
N THR A 182 7.87 7.43 20.60
CA THR A 182 6.45 7.16 20.33
C THR A 182 5.68 8.46 20.16
N GLN A 183 5.89 9.47 21.01
CA GLN A 183 5.25 10.78 20.90
C GLN A 183 5.57 11.51 19.59
N MET A 184 6.84 11.47 19.15
CA MET A 184 7.25 12.04 17.87
C MET A 184 6.55 11.35 16.69
N VAL A 185 6.43 10.02 16.72
CA VAL A 185 5.75 9.24 15.67
C VAL A 185 4.24 9.44 15.70
N GLU A 186 3.62 9.63 16.87
CA GLU A 186 2.20 9.99 16.97
C GLU A 186 1.94 11.39 16.39
N ALA A 187 2.83 12.37 16.64
CA ALA A 187 2.74 13.68 16.02
C ALA A 187 2.87 13.60 14.48
N LEU A 188 3.73 12.72 13.97
CA LEU A 188 3.83 12.42 12.54
C LEU A 188 2.51 11.84 12.00
N PHE A 189 1.90 10.89 12.71
CA PHE A 189 0.62 10.31 12.31
C PHE A 189 -0.51 11.33 12.29
N ASP A 190 -0.54 12.25 13.25
CA ASP A 190 -1.52 13.33 13.29
C ASP A 190 -1.35 14.28 12.11
N TRP A 191 -0.11 14.68 11.79
CA TRP A 191 0.18 15.56 10.66
C TRP A 191 -0.13 14.91 9.29
N LEU A 192 0.25 13.65 9.11
CA LEU A 192 -0.04 12.89 7.88
C LEU A 192 -1.51 12.45 7.76
N GLY A 193 -2.31 12.57 8.82
CA GLY A 193 -3.71 12.13 8.84
C GLY A 193 -3.86 10.60 8.82
N VAL A 194 -2.93 9.86 9.42
CA VAL A 194 -3.00 8.39 9.47
C VAL A 194 -4.15 7.95 10.38
N GLU A 195 -5.09 7.18 9.82
CA GLU A 195 -6.23 6.63 10.57
C GLU A 195 -5.75 5.70 11.70
N GLN A 196 -6.45 5.73 12.84
CA GLN A 196 -6.08 4.96 14.05
C GLN A 196 -5.88 3.46 13.77
N ALA A 197 -6.70 2.88 12.88
CA ALA A 197 -6.61 1.46 12.51
C ALA A 197 -5.26 1.07 11.88
N PHE A 198 -4.55 2.03 11.27
CA PHE A 198 -3.28 1.81 10.56
C PHE A 198 -2.06 2.34 11.31
N ARG A 199 -2.25 3.00 12.46
CA ARG A 199 -1.14 3.44 13.33
C ARG A 199 -0.39 2.23 13.88
N LEU A 200 0.93 2.38 14.02
CA LEU A 200 1.78 1.35 14.61
C LEU A 200 1.71 1.41 16.13
N THR A 201 1.88 0.25 16.78
CA THR A 201 1.93 0.21 18.24
C THR A 201 3.26 0.77 18.75
N PRO A 202 3.33 1.27 20.00
CA PRO A 202 4.58 1.76 20.59
C PRO A 202 5.71 0.71 20.56
N VAL A 203 5.36 -0.57 20.73
CA VAL A 203 6.31 -1.70 20.66
C VAL A 203 6.88 -1.87 19.25
N ALA A 204 6.03 -1.76 18.23
CA ALA A 204 6.47 -1.86 16.83
C ALA A 204 7.40 -0.69 16.47
N ILE A 205 7.04 0.54 16.87
CA ILE A 205 7.86 1.74 16.67
C ILE A 205 9.24 1.57 17.31
N ALA A 206 9.29 1.17 18.59
CA ALA A 206 10.55 0.96 19.31
C ALA A 206 11.40 -0.17 18.71
N THR A 207 10.77 -1.17 18.08
CA THR A 207 11.49 -2.27 17.41
C THR A 207 12.11 -1.80 16.10
N ILE A 208 11.37 -1.02 15.30
CA ILE A 208 11.88 -0.42 14.06
C ILE A 208 13.01 0.56 14.36
N ALA A 209 12.84 1.45 15.34
CA ALA A 209 13.85 2.43 15.73
C ALA A 209 15.16 1.75 16.15
N ARG A 210 15.11 0.71 16.99
CA ARG A 210 16.31 -0.07 17.37
C ARG A 210 16.98 -0.72 16.17
N ARG A 211 16.20 -1.37 15.29
CA ARG A 211 16.73 -2.03 14.08
C ARG A 211 17.45 -1.04 13.17
N LEU A 212 16.88 0.15 12.95
CA LEU A 212 17.50 1.19 12.13
C LEU A 212 18.76 1.77 12.79
N ALA A 213 18.72 2.04 14.10
CA ALA A 213 19.88 2.55 14.84
C ALA A 213 21.06 1.57 14.85
N SER A 214 20.79 0.25 14.88
CA SER A 214 21.84 -0.77 14.78
C SER A 214 22.39 -0.95 13.36
N ALA A 215 21.63 -0.58 12.33
CA ALA A 215 22.06 -0.70 10.94
C ALA A 215 22.97 0.46 10.51
N ASN A 216 22.87 1.62 11.18
CA ASN A 216 23.72 2.80 10.99
C ASN A 216 24.50 3.12 12.28
N PRO A 217 25.53 2.34 12.66
CA PRO A 217 26.38 2.68 13.79
C PRO A 217 27.23 3.90 13.41
N ARG A 218 26.84 5.08 13.89
CA ARG A 218 27.73 6.25 13.96
C ARG A 218 28.57 6.18 15.22
#